data_AF-A0A141P027-F1
#
_entry.id   AF-A0A141P027-F1
#
_cell.length_a   1.000
_cell.length_b   1.000
_cell.length_c   1.000
_cell.angle_alpha   90.00
_cell.angle_beta   90.00
_cell.angle_gamma   90.00
#
_symmetry.space_group_name_H-M   'P 1'
#
loop_
_entity.id
_entity.type
_entity.pdbx_description
1 polymer ?
#
loop_
_entity_poly.entity_id
_entity_poly.type
_entity_poly.pdbx_seq_one_letter_code
_entity_poly.pdbx_strand_id
1 'polypeptide(L)'
;KDGKTWKSGPVVANDELDGNGSPITAFFIRHDGEFDSGRGWESTIHVVYLDKKKTLRERVRIISKDAWTPMKFPDDISTAPIQTSRLSSGICHDNTKDKSHQWVFFAQLGDKGQTVVAEIRKGEKDEHNENKWKWVYRKVLPESPADALPGTSLAASLTDITTYLFFQDHERNIVRYDGSYEKWSSEYYFPALPKSS
;
A
#
# COMPACT_ATOMS: atom_id res chain seq x y z
N LYS A 1 -11.83 18.26 15.87
CA LYS A 1 -10.76 18.09 16.90
C LYS A 1 -9.87 19.32 16.85
N ASP A 2 -9.45 19.87 17.98
CA ASP A 2 -8.80 21.19 18.09
C ASP A 2 -7.26 21.18 17.94
N GLY A 3 -6.67 20.01 17.66
CA GLY A 3 -5.22 19.83 17.49
C GLY A 3 -4.41 19.96 18.78
N LYS A 4 -5.04 20.13 19.95
CA LYS A 4 -4.34 20.44 21.21
C LYS A 4 -3.93 19.20 21.99
N THR A 5 -4.65 18.08 21.84
CA THR A 5 -4.37 16.84 22.57
C THR A 5 -4.62 15.61 21.72
N TRP A 6 -3.74 14.61 21.85
CA TRP A 6 -3.97 13.28 21.30
C TRP A 6 -5.01 12.56 22.17
N LYS A 7 -6.04 12.02 21.52
CA LYS A 7 -7.08 11.20 22.17
C LYS A 7 -7.26 9.93 21.35
N SER A 8 -7.40 8.80 22.04
CA SER A 8 -7.81 7.55 21.40
C SER A 8 -9.12 7.76 20.65
N GLY A 9 -9.23 7.13 19.47
CA GLY A 9 -10.49 7.09 18.75
C GLY A 9 -11.52 6.26 19.52
N PRO A 10 -12.82 6.59 19.42
CA PRO A 10 -13.86 5.86 20.14
C PRO A 10 -14.11 4.45 19.58
N VAL A 11 -13.61 4.15 18.37
CA VAL A 11 -13.84 2.88 17.68
C VAL A 11 -12.50 2.23 17.35
N VAL A 12 -12.31 1.01 17.83
CA VAL A 12 -11.15 0.16 17.52
C VAL A 12 -11.18 -0.18 16.04
N ALA A 13 -10.07 0.06 15.34
CA ALA A 13 -9.97 -0.18 13.90
C ALA A 13 -9.98 -1.67 13.56
N ASN A 14 -9.37 -2.50 14.41
CA ASN A 14 -9.26 -3.95 14.24
C ASN A 14 -8.75 -4.64 15.52
N ASP A 15 -9.13 -5.91 15.72
CA ASP A 15 -8.68 -6.84 16.77
C ASP A 15 -7.94 -8.09 16.23
N GLU A 16 -7.75 -8.18 14.90
CA GLU A 16 -7.10 -9.33 14.23
C GLU A 16 -5.56 -9.22 14.15
N LEU A 17 -4.98 -8.13 14.66
CA LEU A 17 -3.54 -7.87 14.62
C LEU A 17 -2.76 -8.86 15.50
N ASP A 18 -1.51 -9.12 15.13
CA ASP A 18 -0.60 -9.93 15.93
C ASP A 18 -0.02 -9.10 17.09
N GLY A 19 -0.12 -9.60 18.32
CA GLY A 19 0.46 -8.95 19.50
C GLY A 19 1.99 -8.83 19.45
N ASN A 20 2.66 -9.63 18.62
CA ASN A 20 4.10 -9.54 18.37
C ASN A 20 4.47 -8.52 17.28
N GLY A 21 3.48 -7.82 16.72
CA GLY A 21 3.66 -6.80 15.70
C GLY A 21 3.12 -7.22 14.34
N SER A 22 2.10 -6.50 13.89
CA SER A 22 1.63 -6.51 12.51
C SER A 22 2.16 -5.29 11.77
N PRO A 23 2.67 -5.43 10.53
CA PRO A 23 2.87 -4.27 9.67
C PRO A 23 1.52 -3.64 9.36
N ILE A 24 1.48 -2.30 9.38
CA ILE A 24 0.29 -1.50 9.14
C ILE A 24 0.69 -0.35 8.23
N THR A 25 -0.16 -0.04 7.26
CA THR A 25 -0.09 1.19 6.48
C THR A 25 -1.48 1.79 6.38
N ALA A 26 -1.57 3.10 6.19
CA ALA A 26 -2.85 3.79 6.13
C ALA A 26 -2.78 4.98 5.19
N PHE A 27 -3.90 5.27 4.56
CA PHE A 27 -4.07 6.43 3.70
C PHE A 27 -5.47 7.03 3.87
N PHE A 28 -5.58 8.32 3.60
CA PHE A 28 -6.82 9.06 3.61
C PHE A 28 -7.19 9.42 2.17
N ILE A 29 -8.47 9.33 1.83
CA ILE A 29 -8.99 9.76 0.53
C ILE A 29 -10.09 10.77 0.77
N ARG A 30 -9.97 11.95 0.15
CA ARG A 30 -11.01 12.98 0.26
C ARG A 30 -12.25 12.66 -0.57
N HIS A 31 -12.06 12.17 -1.78
CA HIS A 31 -13.12 11.85 -2.74
C HIS A 31 -12.99 10.40 -3.19
N ASP A 32 -13.49 9.47 -2.37
CA ASP A 32 -13.36 8.05 -2.64
C ASP A 32 -14.42 7.57 -3.63
N GLY A 33 -13.98 7.17 -4.82
CA GLY A 33 -14.86 6.73 -5.89
C GLY A 33 -15.51 5.36 -5.66
N GLU A 34 -14.98 4.55 -4.74
CA GLU A 34 -15.64 3.29 -4.33
C GLU A 34 -16.90 3.57 -3.51
N PHE A 35 -16.95 4.70 -2.81
CA PHE A 35 -18.05 5.11 -1.93
C PHE A 35 -18.81 6.32 -2.48
N ASP A 36 -18.98 6.39 -3.80
CA ASP A 36 -19.88 7.37 -4.42
C ASP A 36 -21.33 7.02 -4.08
N SER A 37 -21.98 7.90 -3.34
CA SER A 37 -23.36 7.73 -2.85
C SER A 37 -24.42 8.16 -3.87
N GLY A 38 -24.02 8.64 -5.05
CA GLY A 38 -24.89 9.30 -6.02
C GLY A 38 -25.31 10.72 -5.60
N ARG A 39 -24.94 11.16 -4.38
CA ARG A 39 -25.06 12.55 -3.90
C ARG A 39 -23.69 13.22 -3.75
N GLY A 40 -22.63 12.54 -4.18
CA GLY A 40 -21.24 12.94 -4.01
C GLY A 40 -20.40 11.86 -3.36
N TRP A 41 -19.09 12.11 -3.37
CA TRP A 41 -18.07 11.22 -2.83
C TRP A 41 -17.93 11.37 -1.32
N GLU A 42 -17.65 10.25 -0.67
CA GLU A 42 -17.33 10.22 0.74
C GLU A 42 -15.82 10.35 0.95
N SER A 43 -15.43 10.93 2.09
CA SER A 43 -14.05 10.86 2.56
C SER A 43 -13.85 9.60 3.39
N THR A 44 -12.73 8.92 3.20
CA THR A 44 -12.43 7.62 3.80
C THR A 44 -11.03 7.56 4.38
N ILE A 45 -10.85 6.71 5.40
CA ILE A 45 -9.54 6.26 5.87
C ILE A 45 -9.45 4.77 5.62
N HIS A 46 -8.40 4.34 4.95
CA HIS A 46 -8.08 2.95 4.71
C HIS A 46 -6.91 2.55 5.59
N VAL A 47 -7.02 1.40 6.24
CA VAL A 47 -5.96 0.78 7.02
C VAL A 47 -5.73 -0.60 6.44
N VAL A 48 -4.53 -0.82 5.90
CA VAL A 48 -4.09 -2.10 5.34
C VAL A 48 -3.07 -2.71 6.28
N TYR A 49 -3.25 -3.98 6.62
CA TYR A 49 -2.42 -4.67 7.61
C TYR A 49 -2.27 -6.16 7.28
N LEU A 50 -1.27 -6.81 7.87
CA LEU A 50 -1.24 -8.27 7.96
C LEU A 50 -1.87 -8.72 9.27
N ASP A 51 -2.84 -9.63 9.19
CA ASP A 51 -3.45 -10.23 10.37
C ASP A 51 -2.51 -11.24 11.08
N LYS A 52 -2.96 -11.81 12.19
CA LYS A 52 -2.23 -12.87 12.92
C LYS A 52 -1.88 -14.10 12.08
N LYS A 53 -2.59 -14.36 10.98
CA LYS A 53 -2.31 -15.44 10.02
C LYS A 53 -1.41 -14.98 8.88
N LYS A 54 -0.89 -13.75 8.95
CA LYS A 54 -0.09 -13.10 7.92
C LYS A 54 -0.83 -12.93 6.58
N THR A 55 -2.16 -12.87 6.64
CA THR A 55 -3.00 -12.55 5.48
C THR A 55 -3.19 -11.04 5.38
N LEU A 56 -3.11 -10.49 4.16
CA LEU A 56 -3.37 -9.08 3.88
C LEU A 56 -4.86 -8.77 4.07
N ARG A 57 -5.14 -7.73 4.85
CA ARG A 57 -6.48 -7.28 5.20
C ARG A 57 -6.57 -5.77 5.07
N GLU A 58 -7.79 -5.29 4.81
CA GLU A 58 -8.11 -3.88 4.72
C GLU A 58 -9.35 -3.59 5.57
N ARG A 59 -9.29 -2.49 6.31
CA ARG A 59 -10.42 -1.90 7.04
C ARG A 59 -10.60 -0.48 6.53
N VAL A 60 -11.84 -0.12 6.23
CA VAL A 60 -12.19 1.21 5.75
C VAL A 60 -13.14 1.88 6.71
N ARG A 61 -12.88 3.14 7.03
CA ARG A 61 -13.82 4.00 7.72
C ARG A 61 -14.22 5.15 6.82
N ILE A 62 -15.51 5.23 6.52
CA ILE A 62 -16.13 6.43 5.95
C ILE A 62 -16.20 7.47 7.07
N ILE A 63 -15.67 8.67 6.87
CA ILE A 63 -15.55 9.70 7.92
C ILE A 63 -16.90 10.13 8.48
N SER A 64 -17.92 10.19 7.63
CA SER A 64 -19.31 10.51 8.02
C SER A 64 -19.96 9.40 8.86
N LYS A 65 -19.31 8.23 9.01
CA LYS A 65 -19.81 7.06 9.74
C LYS A 65 -18.86 6.69 10.88
N ASP A 66 -19.45 6.23 11.98
CA ASP A 66 -18.71 5.78 13.17
C ASP A 66 -18.51 4.25 13.17
N ALA A 67 -18.10 3.68 12.03
CA ALA A 67 -17.84 2.26 11.90
C ALA A 67 -16.67 1.96 10.96
N TRP A 68 -15.91 0.91 11.28
CA TRP A 68 -14.90 0.32 10.40
C TRP A 68 -15.48 -0.90 9.69
N THR A 69 -15.42 -0.91 8.37
CA THR A 69 -15.93 -2.00 7.53
C THR A 69 -14.76 -2.80 6.97
N PRO A 70 -14.78 -4.14 7.04
CA PRO A 70 -13.77 -4.97 6.38
C PRO A 70 -13.93 -4.93 4.86
N MET A 71 -12.82 -4.82 4.14
CA MET A 71 -12.76 -4.96 2.69
C MET A 71 -12.05 -6.27 2.32
N LYS A 72 -12.46 -6.86 1.20
CA LYS A 72 -11.91 -8.14 0.74
C LYS A 72 -10.83 -7.90 -0.31
N PHE A 73 -9.64 -8.45 -0.07
CA PHE A 73 -8.65 -8.68 -1.13
C PHE A 73 -8.99 -9.95 -1.91
N PRO A 74 -8.70 -10.01 -3.23
CA PRO A 74 -8.61 -11.27 -3.97
C PRO A 74 -7.68 -12.26 -3.26
N ASP A 75 -7.99 -13.56 -3.36
CA ASP A 75 -7.32 -14.59 -2.55
C ASP A 75 -5.82 -14.68 -2.88
N ASP A 76 -5.46 -14.54 -4.16
CA ASP A 76 -4.09 -14.48 -4.69
C ASP A 76 -3.29 -13.26 -4.20
N ILE A 77 -3.97 -12.14 -3.91
CA ILE A 77 -3.34 -10.96 -3.28
C ILE A 77 -3.25 -11.15 -1.76
N SER A 78 -4.31 -11.68 -1.15
CA SER A 78 -4.42 -11.76 0.30
C SER A 78 -3.35 -12.63 0.95
N THR A 79 -2.84 -13.63 0.22
CA THR A 79 -1.89 -14.64 0.70
C THR A 79 -0.47 -14.46 0.18
N ALA A 80 -0.25 -13.50 -0.72
CA ALA A 80 1.06 -13.30 -1.35
C ALA A 80 2.15 -12.71 -0.44
N PRO A 81 1.86 -11.80 0.53
CA PRO A 81 2.91 -11.26 1.36
C PRO A 81 3.66 -12.35 2.14
N ILE A 82 4.99 -12.26 2.17
CA ILE A 82 5.80 -13.13 3.03
C ILE A 82 5.63 -12.77 4.51
N GLN A 83 5.96 -13.70 5.40
CA GLN A 83 5.79 -13.52 6.84
C GLN A 83 6.54 -12.30 7.42
N THR A 84 7.70 -11.97 6.85
CA THR A 84 8.54 -10.84 7.25
C THR A 84 8.18 -9.55 6.52
N SER A 85 7.14 -9.56 5.68
CA SER A 85 6.76 -8.43 4.84
C SER A 85 6.43 -7.19 5.68
N ARG A 86 6.79 -6.03 5.14
CA ARG A 86 6.37 -4.72 5.63
C ARG A 86 5.47 -4.08 4.58
N LEU A 87 4.66 -3.13 5.02
CA LEU A 87 3.67 -2.49 4.17
C LEU A 87 4.00 -1.01 4.01
N SER A 88 3.81 -0.51 2.80
CA SER A 88 3.73 0.92 2.53
C SER A 88 2.57 1.16 1.58
N SER A 89 1.98 2.34 1.62
CA SER A 89 0.87 2.70 0.75
C SER A 89 0.87 4.18 0.46
N GLY A 90 0.01 4.57 -0.47
CA GLY A 90 -0.35 5.97 -0.66
C GLY A 90 -1.42 6.11 -1.71
N ILE A 91 -1.72 7.37 -2.00
CA ILE A 91 -2.75 7.77 -2.95
C ILE A 91 -2.21 8.86 -3.87
N CYS A 92 -2.71 8.88 -5.11
CA CYS A 92 -2.60 10.02 -6.01
C CYS A 92 -3.97 10.34 -6.61
N HIS A 93 -4.12 11.56 -7.13
CA HIS A 93 -5.33 12.04 -7.79
C HIS A 93 -6.62 11.92 -6.95
N ASP A 94 -6.62 12.24 -5.66
CA ASP A 94 -7.83 12.20 -4.82
C ASP A 94 -8.81 13.37 -5.06
N ASN A 95 -9.02 13.71 -6.33
CA ASN A 95 -9.90 14.78 -6.79
C ASN A 95 -11.16 14.21 -7.46
N THR A 96 -12.12 15.08 -7.76
CA THR A 96 -13.44 14.67 -8.31
C THR A 96 -13.39 14.22 -9.76
N LYS A 97 -12.35 14.60 -10.52
CA LYS A 97 -12.22 14.32 -11.95
C LYS A 97 -11.50 13.00 -12.20
N ASP A 98 -10.30 12.88 -11.66
CA ASP A 98 -9.38 11.77 -11.92
C ASP A 98 -9.59 10.62 -10.94
N LYS A 99 -10.20 10.90 -9.77
CA LYS A 99 -10.52 9.96 -8.69
C LYS A 99 -9.28 9.31 -8.08
N SER A 100 -9.41 8.88 -6.83
CA SER A 100 -8.26 8.35 -6.11
C SER A 100 -7.69 7.09 -6.76
N HIS A 101 -6.39 7.10 -7.03
CA HIS A 101 -5.62 5.90 -7.29
C HIS A 101 -4.86 5.50 -6.04
N GLN A 102 -5.13 4.30 -5.55
CA GLN A 102 -4.63 3.78 -4.30
C GLN A 102 -3.60 2.69 -4.60
N TRP A 103 -2.48 2.73 -3.90
CA TRP A 103 -1.37 1.82 -4.12
C TRP A 103 -0.94 1.24 -2.78
N VAL A 104 -0.66 -0.06 -2.76
CA VAL A 104 -0.08 -0.75 -1.61
C VAL A 104 1.11 -1.56 -2.10
N PHE A 105 2.21 -1.45 -1.36
CA PHE A 105 3.45 -2.15 -1.57
C PHE A 105 3.69 -3.13 -0.43
N PHE A 106 4.18 -4.31 -0.79
CA PHE A 106 4.54 -5.36 0.17
C PHE A 106 5.65 -6.24 -0.40
N ALA A 107 6.39 -6.92 0.47
CA ALA A 107 7.32 -7.96 0.05
C ALA A 107 6.62 -9.31 -0.15
N GLN A 108 7.02 -10.05 -1.18
CA GLN A 108 6.59 -11.42 -1.48
C GLN A 108 7.79 -12.29 -1.93
N LEU A 109 7.56 -13.59 -2.14
CA LEU A 109 8.55 -14.45 -2.83
C LEU A 109 8.40 -14.25 -4.35
N GLY A 110 9.52 -14.01 -5.03
CA GLY A 110 9.60 -14.06 -6.48
C GLY A 110 9.75 -15.49 -7.00
N ASP A 111 9.75 -15.65 -8.32
CA ASP A 111 9.75 -16.96 -8.99
C ASP A 111 10.97 -17.84 -8.67
N LYS A 112 12.10 -17.24 -8.28
CA LYS A 112 13.32 -17.97 -7.90
C LYS A 112 13.50 -18.07 -6.38
N GLY A 113 12.45 -17.76 -5.60
CA GLY A 113 12.44 -17.83 -4.14
C GLY A 113 13.13 -16.66 -3.43
N GLN A 114 13.60 -15.65 -4.17
CA GLN A 114 14.14 -14.42 -3.61
C GLN A 114 13.04 -13.50 -3.10
N THR A 115 13.35 -12.62 -2.15
CA THR A 115 12.38 -11.62 -1.68
C THR A 115 12.33 -10.46 -2.66
N VAL A 116 11.12 -10.10 -3.08
CA VAL A 116 10.89 -8.99 -3.99
C VAL A 116 9.76 -8.09 -3.51
N VAL A 117 9.76 -6.83 -3.95
CA VAL A 117 8.63 -5.92 -3.72
C VAL A 117 7.57 -6.10 -4.80
N ALA A 118 6.33 -6.28 -4.36
CA ALA A 118 5.13 -6.28 -5.18
C ALA A 118 4.32 -5.00 -4.99
N GLU A 119 3.49 -4.71 -5.98
CA GLU A 119 2.59 -3.57 -6.01
C GLU A 119 1.19 -4.04 -6.41
N ILE A 120 0.20 -3.61 -5.63
CA ILE A 120 -1.20 -3.69 -5.99
C ILE A 120 -1.78 -2.28 -6.09
N ARG A 121 -2.70 -2.10 -7.04
CA ARG A 121 -3.42 -0.83 -7.18
C ARG A 121 -4.93 -1.05 -7.20
N LYS A 122 -5.62 0.00 -6.76
CA LYS A 122 -7.08 0.16 -6.83
C LYS A 122 -7.36 1.56 -7.38
N GLY A 123 -8.36 1.69 -8.25
CA GLY A 123 -8.67 2.96 -8.93
C GLY A 123 -8.96 2.78 -10.41
N GLU A 124 -9.63 3.76 -10.99
CA GLU A 124 -10.16 3.71 -12.35
C GLU A 124 -9.09 4.08 -13.39
N LYS A 125 -8.78 3.19 -14.32
CA LYS A 125 -8.05 3.56 -15.56
C LYS A 125 -9.01 3.80 -16.73
N ASP A 126 -10.21 3.23 -16.65
CA ASP A 126 -11.19 3.15 -17.74
C ASP A 126 -12.59 2.99 -17.14
N GLU A 127 -13.55 3.79 -17.63
CA GLU A 127 -14.95 3.82 -17.22
C GLU A 127 -15.72 2.53 -17.57
N HIS A 128 -15.18 1.72 -18.48
CA HIS A 128 -15.73 0.42 -18.89
C HIS A 128 -15.09 -0.77 -18.16
N ASN A 129 -14.26 -0.52 -17.14
CA ASN A 129 -13.54 -1.58 -16.45
C ASN A 129 -14.38 -2.24 -15.34
N GLU A 130 -14.73 -3.51 -15.52
CA GLU A 130 -15.45 -4.35 -14.53
C GLU A 130 -14.66 -4.60 -13.22
N ASN A 131 -13.37 -4.22 -13.20
CA ASN A 131 -12.50 -4.27 -12.02
C ASN A 131 -12.26 -2.90 -11.38
N LYS A 132 -13.05 -1.89 -11.75
CA LYS A 132 -13.07 -0.59 -11.07
C LYS A 132 -13.30 -0.81 -9.57
N TRP A 133 -12.43 -0.21 -8.75
CA TRP A 133 -12.39 -0.38 -7.29
C TRP A 133 -12.11 -1.81 -6.79
N LYS A 134 -11.48 -2.68 -7.58
CA LYS A 134 -10.89 -3.94 -7.07
C LYS A 134 -9.38 -3.81 -6.99
N TRP A 135 -8.80 -4.40 -5.94
CA TRP A 135 -7.35 -4.55 -5.84
C TRP A 135 -6.86 -5.51 -6.92
N VAL A 136 -5.87 -5.08 -7.70
CA VAL A 136 -5.23 -5.90 -8.72
C VAL A 136 -3.72 -5.74 -8.64
N TYR A 137 -2.99 -6.81 -8.95
CA TYR A 137 -1.58 -6.68 -9.31
C TYR A 137 -1.48 -5.83 -10.57
N ARG A 138 -0.64 -4.79 -10.54
CA ARG A 138 -0.34 -4.01 -11.74
C ARG A 138 0.97 -4.49 -12.30
N LYS A 139 0.91 -5.07 -13.49
CA LYS A 139 2.00 -5.73 -14.23
C LYS A 139 3.37 -5.03 -14.18
N VAL A 140 3.46 -3.72 -14.03
CA VAL A 140 4.74 -2.99 -14.13
C VAL A 140 5.80 -3.42 -13.11
N LEU A 141 5.53 -3.34 -11.80
CA LEU A 141 6.50 -3.79 -10.78
C LEU A 141 6.57 -5.32 -10.68
N PRO A 142 5.47 -6.08 -10.68
CA PRO A 142 5.47 -7.54 -10.69
C PRO A 142 6.19 -8.18 -11.88
N GLU A 143 6.16 -7.59 -13.09
CA GLU A 143 6.90 -8.11 -14.26
C GLU A 143 8.40 -7.79 -14.20
N SER A 144 8.80 -6.78 -13.42
CA SER A 144 10.21 -6.42 -13.16
C SER A 144 10.43 -6.18 -11.67
N PRO A 145 10.32 -7.24 -10.85
CA PRO A 145 10.23 -7.11 -9.41
C PRO A 145 11.54 -6.62 -8.81
N ALA A 146 11.41 -5.73 -7.83
CA ALA A 146 12.54 -5.09 -7.17
C ALA A 146 13.15 -6.03 -6.12
N ASP A 147 14.43 -6.38 -6.27
CA ASP A 147 15.15 -7.26 -5.35
C ASP A 147 15.32 -6.61 -3.98
N ALA A 148 14.76 -7.24 -2.93
CA ALA A 148 14.66 -6.63 -1.61
C ALA A 148 15.27 -7.52 -0.52
N LEU A 149 15.93 -6.90 0.44
CA LEU A 149 16.38 -7.60 1.64
C LEU A 149 15.16 -8.17 2.40
N PRO A 150 15.18 -9.45 2.80
CA PRO A 150 14.11 -10.03 3.60
C PRO A 150 13.87 -9.21 4.88
N GLY A 151 12.64 -8.74 5.07
CA GLY A 151 12.25 -7.94 6.23
C GLY A 151 12.58 -6.45 6.12
N THR A 152 13.02 -5.96 4.96
CA THR A 152 13.20 -4.52 4.74
C THR A 152 11.94 -3.73 5.06
N SER A 153 12.12 -2.54 5.64
CA SER A 153 11.04 -1.56 5.67
C SER A 153 10.78 -1.03 4.27
N LEU A 154 9.52 -0.65 4.01
CA LEU A 154 9.10 -0.01 2.77
C LEU A 154 8.63 1.40 3.13
N ALA A 155 9.00 2.38 2.30
CA ALA A 155 8.43 3.72 2.37
C ALA A 155 8.11 4.18 0.95
N ALA A 156 6.91 4.73 0.76
CA ALA A 156 6.46 5.21 -0.53
C ALA A 156 6.05 6.68 -0.44
N SER A 157 6.39 7.45 -1.47
CA SER A 157 5.91 8.80 -1.69
C SER A 157 5.19 8.83 -3.03
N LEU A 158 3.87 8.96 -2.99
CA LEU A 158 3.04 9.04 -4.19
C LEU A 158 2.68 10.50 -4.43
N THR A 159 3.00 10.97 -5.63
CA THR A 159 2.56 12.26 -6.18
C THR A 159 1.84 12.00 -7.50
N ASP A 160 1.17 13.00 -8.08
CA ASP A 160 0.30 12.84 -9.26
C ASP A 160 0.90 12.00 -10.40
N ILE A 161 2.17 12.23 -10.75
CA ILE A 161 2.82 11.51 -11.88
C ILE A 161 4.05 10.70 -11.48
N THR A 162 4.54 10.87 -10.25
CA THR A 162 5.78 10.25 -9.81
C THR A 162 5.58 9.58 -8.45
N THR A 163 5.91 8.31 -8.41
CA THR A 163 5.95 7.52 -7.19
C THR A 163 7.39 7.21 -6.87
N TYR A 164 7.79 7.39 -5.61
CA TYR A 164 9.08 6.94 -5.12
C TYR A 164 8.85 5.81 -4.12
N LEU A 165 9.59 4.73 -4.26
CA LEU A 165 9.59 3.61 -3.33
C LEU A 165 11.01 3.42 -2.80
N PHE A 166 11.16 3.39 -1.48
CA PHE A 166 12.43 3.24 -0.80
C PHE A 166 12.43 1.96 0.02
N PHE A 167 13.51 1.19 -0.10
CA PHE A 167 13.74 -0.01 0.68
C PHE A 167 15.23 -0.40 0.63
N GLN A 168 15.59 -1.42 1.39
CA GLN A 168 16.94 -1.97 1.42
C GLN A 168 17.07 -3.18 0.49
N ASP A 169 18.06 -3.18 -0.39
CA ASP A 169 18.37 -4.32 -1.26
C ASP A 169 19.19 -5.42 -0.55
N HIS A 170 19.45 -6.53 -1.22
CA HIS A 170 20.25 -7.63 -0.69
C HIS A 170 21.71 -7.26 -0.34
N GLU A 171 22.24 -6.21 -0.96
CA GLU A 171 23.57 -5.67 -0.68
C GLU A 171 23.58 -4.69 0.51
N ARG A 172 22.40 -4.44 1.09
CA ARG A 172 22.15 -3.54 2.22
C ARG A 172 22.18 -2.06 1.85
N ASN A 173 22.14 -1.72 0.57
CA ASN A 173 21.99 -0.34 0.10
C ASN A 173 20.56 0.13 0.32
N ILE A 174 20.36 1.42 0.57
CA ILE A 174 19.03 2.03 0.44
C ILE A 174 18.85 2.40 -1.03
N VAL A 175 17.89 1.75 -1.67
CA VAL A 175 17.56 1.94 -3.08
C VAL A 175 16.28 2.75 -3.18
N ARG A 176 16.24 3.66 -4.16
CA ARG A 176 15.06 4.39 -4.56
C ARG A 176 14.59 3.82 -5.90
N TYR A 177 13.33 3.44 -5.96
CA TYR A 177 12.64 3.06 -7.17
C TYR A 177 11.72 4.22 -7.57
N ASP A 178 11.89 4.69 -8.79
CA ASP A 178 11.11 5.72 -9.43
C ASP A 178 10.04 5.07 -10.29
N GLY A 179 8.79 5.23 -9.87
CA GLY A 179 7.61 4.66 -10.50
C GLY A 179 6.75 5.72 -11.16
N SER A 180 6.07 5.29 -12.21
CA SER A 180 4.90 5.97 -12.78
C SER A 180 3.78 4.95 -12.98
N TYR A 181 2.70 5.35 -13.65
CA TYR A 181 1.62 4.44 -13.97
C TYR A 181 2.06 3.21 -14.79
N GLU A 182 3.02 3.39 -15.69
CA GLU A 182 3.34 2.39 -16.72
C GLU A 182 4.79 1.88 -16.67
N LYS A 183 5.66 2.46 -15.83
CA LYS A 183 7.08 2.04 -15.74
C LYS A 183 7.66 2.26 -14.35
N TRP A 184 8.68 1.46 -14.03
CA TRP A 184 9.55 1.63 -12.88
C TRP A 184 11.01 1.68 -13.33
N SER A 185 11.85 2.48 -12.66
CA SER A 185 13.31 2.55 -12.82
C SER A 185 13.98 2.66 -11.46
N SER A 186 15.21 2.19 -11.29
CA SER A 186 15.92 2.25 -10.00
C SER A 186 17.10 3.22 -10.02
N GLU A 187 17.35 3.85 -8.87
CA GLU A 187 18.52 4.68 -8.59
C GLU A 187 19.02 4.39 -7.15
N TYR A 188 20.33 4.32 -6.96
CA TYR A 188 20.94 4.10 -5.64
C TYR A 188 21.09 5.43 -4.89
N TYR A 189 20.47 5.56 -3.71
CA TYR A 189 20.49 6.81 -2.94
C TYR A 189 21.54 6.82 -1.84
N PHE A 190 21.77 5.68 -1.18
CA PHE A 190 22.82 5.51 -0.17
C PHE A 190 23.50 4.15 -0.34
N PRO A 191 24.68 4.08 -1.00
CA PRO A 191 25.44 2.85 -1.04
C PRO A 191 25.86 2.46 0.39
N ALA A 192 25.80 1.17 0.70
CA ALA A 192 26.31 0.63 1.95
C ALA A 192 27.79 1.04 2.10
N LEU A 193 28.18 1.44 3.31
CA LEU A 193 29.58 1.75 3.60
C LEU A 193 30.46 0.55 3.19
N PRO A 194 31.64 0.78 2.57
CA PRO A 194 32.53 -0.30 2.22
C PRO A 194 32.82 -1.13 3.47
N LYS A 195 32.71 -2.47 3.34
CA LYS A 195 33.08 -3.38 4.43
C LYS A 195 34.50 -3.04 4.85
N SER A 196 34.70 -2.66 6.11
CA SER A 196 36.05 -2.55 6.68
C SER A 196 36.70 -3.93 6.55
N SER A 197 37.77 -3.99 5.75
CA SER A 197 38.65 -5.16 5.59
C SER A 197 39.29 -5.56 6.91
#